data_AF-A0AA36XQW8-F1
#
_entry.id   AF-A0AA36XQW8-F1
#
_cell.length_a   1.000
_cell.length_b   1.000
_cell.length_c   1.000
_cell.angle_alpha   90.00
_cell.angle_beta   90.00
_cell.angle_gamma   90.00
#
_symmetry.space_group_name_H-M   'P 1'
#
loop_
_entity.id
_entity.type
_entity.pdbx_description
1 polymer ?
#
loop_
_entity_poly.entity_id
_entity_poly.type
_entity_poly.pdbx_seq_one_letter_code
_entity_poly.pdbx_strand_id
1 'polypeptide(L)' 'VIPRLEEVPQWLLVLVLSLTVVGLVFALFRCSKYALQVEFRHIDETGVQWVNVAKSYSKSDCELFEQQVSALKKFV' A
#
# COMPACT_ATOMS: atom_id res chain seq x y z
N VAL A 1 -8.83 -24.61 -28.52
CA VAL A 1 -10.24 -24.15 -28.41
C VAL A 1 -10.46 -23.75 -26.97
N ILE A 2 -10.83 -22.50 -26.71
CA ILE A 2 -11.17 -22.07 -25.35
C ILE A 2 -12.56 -22.68 -25.04
N PRO A 3 -12.71 -23.46 -23.96
CA PRO A 3 -14.00 -24.04 -23.61
C PRO A 3 -15.02 -22.92 -23.37
N ARG A 4 -16.26 -23.12 -23.84
CA ARG A 4 -17.33 -22.14 -23.59
C ARG A 4 -17.70 -22.14 -22.11
N LEU A 5 -18.11 -20.98 -21.59
CA LEU A 5 -18.47 -20.81 -20.17
C LEU A 5 -19.52 -21.84 -19.67
N GLU A 6 -20.38 -22.32 -20.57
CA GLU A 6 -21.40 -23.34 -20.29
C GLU A 6 -20.83 -24.74 -20.05
N GLU A 7 -19.60 -25.01 -20.48
CA GLU A 7 -18.91 -26.30 -20.30
C GLU A 7 -18.10 -26.35 -18.99
N VAL A 8 -18.06 -25.23 -18.25
CA VAL A 8 -17.26 -25.11 -17.03
C VAL A 8 -18.01 -25.69 -15.83
N PRO A 9 -17.39 -26.59 -15.04
CA PRO A 9 -18.00 -27.11 -13.82
C PRO A 9 -18.37 -25.98 -12.84
N GLN A 10 -19.58 -26.03 -12.29
CA GLN A 10 -20.11 -24.98 -11.41
C GLN A 10 -19.24 -24.72 -10.17
N TRP A 11 -18.60 -25.77 -9.63
CA TRP A 11 -17.69 -25.65 -8.49
C TRP A 11 -16.47 -24.77 -8.79
N LEU A 12 -15.95 -24.82 -10.03
CA LEU A 12 -14.82 -24.02 -10.47
C LEU A 12 -15.21 -22.54 -10.53
N LEU A 13 -16.42 -22.26 -11.01
CA LEU A 13 -16.94 -20.89 -11.11
C LEU A 13 -17.15 -20.28 -9.71
N VAL A 14 -17.69 -21.06 -8.77
CA VAL A 14 -17.81 -20.66 -7.34
C VAL A 14 -16.44 -20.43 -6.71
N LEU A 15 -15.47 -21.31 -6.98
CA LEU A 15 -14.09 -21.17 -6.50
C LEU A 15 -13.48 -19.85 -6.98
N VAL A 16 -13.52 -19.58 -8.29
CA VAL A 16 -12.97 -18.35 -8.89
C VAL A 16 -13.61 -17.09 -8.30
N LEU A 17 -14.94 -17.08 -8.17
CA LEU A 17 -15.66 -15.97 -7.54
C LEU A 17 -15.21 -15.77 -6.10
N SER A 18 -15.12 -16.84 -5.31
CA SER A 18 -14.72 -16.76 -3.90
C SER A 18 -13.29 -16.21 -3.76
N LEU A 19 -12.34 -16.69 -4.55
CA LEU A 19 -10.95 -16.21 -4.53
C LEU A 19 -10.87 -14.75 -4.97
N THR A 20 -11.65 -14.35 -5.97
CA THR A 20 -11.68 -12.95 -6.46
C THR A 20 -12.20 -12.00 -5.38
N VAL A 21 -13.29 -12.37 -4.71
CA VAL A 21 -13.86 -11.56 -3.61
C VAL A 21 -12.88 -11.47 -2.45
N VAL A 22 -12.28 -12.59 -2.05
CA VAL A 22 -11.26 -12.59 -0.99
C VAL A 22 -10.08 -11.70 -1.37
N GLY A 23 -9.53 -11.86 -2.59
CA GLY A 23 -8.43 -11.03 -3.08
C GLY A 23 -8.76 -9.53 -3.07
N LEU A 24 -9.98 -9.17 -3.52
CA LEU A 24 -10.45 -7.78 -3.49
C LEU A 24 -10.53 -7.23 -2.06
N VAL A 25 -11.11 -7.99 -1.13
CA VAL A 25 -11.24 -7.61 0.28
C VAL A 25 -9.85 -7.40 0.89
N PHE A 26 -8.93 -8.36 0.70
CA PHE A 26 -7.55 -8.24 1.20
C PHE A 26 -6.83 -7.02 0.61
N ALA A 27 -7.00 -6.75 -0.68
CA ALA A 27 -6.40 -5.58 -1.33
C ALA A 27 -6.93 -4.27 -0.71
N LEU A 28 -8.24 -4.16 -0.51
CA LEU A 28 -8.85 -2.98 0.12
C LEU A 28 -8.35 -2.76 1.56
N PHE A 29 -8.20 -3.83 2.35
CA PHE A 29 -7.69 -3.73 3.71
C PHE A 29 -6.18 -3.44 3.78
N ARG A 30 -5.41 -3.84 2.77
CA ARG A 30 -3.95 -3.72 2.74
C ARG A 30 -3.42 -2.53 1.93
N CYS A 31 -4.30 -1.69 1.39
CA CYS A 31 -3.91 -0.41 0.81
C CYS A 31 -3.15 0.43 1.85
N SER A 32 -1.91 0.82 1.54
CA SER A 32 -1.08 1.63 2.44
C SER A 32 -1.73 3.01 2.63
N LYS A 33 -2.30 3.25 3.81
CA LYS A 33 -2.97 4.51 4.18
C LYS A 33 -1.99 5.59 4.64
N TYR A 34 -0.83 5.19 5.15
CA TYR A 34 0.14 6.06 5.80
C TYR A 34 1.51 5.93 5.12
N ALA A 35 2.19 7.06 4.95
CA ALA A 35 3.53 7.11 4.39
C ALA A 35 4.38 8.13 5.15
N LEU A 36 5.55 7.69 5.60
CA LEU A 36 6.58 8.57 6.13
C LEU A 36 7.42 9.10 4.97
N GLN A 37 7.41 10.41 4.79
CA GLN A 37 8.14 11.09 3.73
C GLN A 37 9.09 12.11 4.33
N VAL A 38 10.29 12.20 3.77
CA VAL A 38 11.29 13.19 4.17
C VAL A 38 11.46 14.17 3.03
N GLU A 39 11.37 15.46 3.38
CA GLU A 39 11.66 16.56 2.48
C GLU A 39 13.18 16.71 2.37
N PHE A 40 13.70 16.59 1.16
CA PHE A 40 15.10 16.83 0.84
C PHE A 40 15.21 18.08 -0.04
N ARG A 41 16.09 19.00 0.37
CA ARG A 41 16.57 20.09 -0.48
C ARG A 41 17.98 19.75 -0.93
N HIS A 42 18.13 19.32 -2.18
CA HIS A 42 19.45 19.04 -2.73
C HIS A 42 20.17 20.36 -3.06
N ILE A 43 21.50 20.38 -2.98
CA ILE A 43 22.34 21.57 -3.26
C ILE A 43 22.40 21.94 -4.75
N ASP A 44 21.85 21.08 -5.60
CA ASP A 44 21.81 21.24 -7.05
C ASP A 44 20.40 21.70 -7.42
N GLU A 45 20.28 22.59 -8.40
CA GLU A 45 19.12 23.48 -8.70
C GLU A 45 17.74 22.82 -8.91
N THR A 46 17.62 21.51 -8.68
CA THR A 46 16.43 20.65 -8.75
C THR A 46 15.33 20.90 -7.71
N GLY A 47 15.52 21.80 -6.74
CA GLY A 47 14.48 22.24 -5.81
C GLY A 47 14.16 21.24 -4.67
N VAL A 48 12.96 21.37 -4.09
CA VAL A 48 12.50 20.57 -2.95
C VAL A 48 11.85 19.28 -3.45
N GLN A 49 12.31 18.14 -2.95
CA GLN A 49 11.78 16.82 -3.31
C GLN A 49 11.35 16.02 -2.06
N TRP A 50 10.30 15.22 -2.23
CA TRP A 50 9.80 14.33 -1.18
C TRP A 50 10.23 12.89 -1.47
N VAL A 51 10.93 12.27 -0.53
CA VAL A 51 11.33 10.86 -0.62
C VAL A 51 10.48 10.04 0.34
N ASN A 52 9.80 9.03 -0.20
CA ASN A 52 9.07 8.04 0.60
C ASN A 52 10.06 7.11 1.30
N VAL A 53 10.12 7.17 2.64
CA VAL A 53 11.01 6.33 3.45
C VAL A 53 10.32 5.05 3.89
N ALA A 54 9.05 5.13 4.28
CA ALA A 54 8.27 3.98 4.71
C ALA A 54 6.78 4.15 4.36
N LYS A 55 6.07 3.03 4.16
CA LYS A 55 4.62 3.00 3.97
C LYS A 55 4.00 1.93 4.85
N SER A 56 2.85 2.23 5.43
CA SER A 56 2.06 1.25 6.18
C SER A 56 0.56 1.49 6.01
N TYR A 57 -0.24 0.47 6.29
CA TYR A 57 -1.70 0.52 6.37
C TYR A 57 -2.18 0.51 7.83
N SER A 58 -1.29 0.26 8.81
CA SER A 58 -1.63 0.21 10.23
C SER A 58 -1.55 1.60 10.87
N LYS A 59 -2.51 1.90 11.75
CA LYS A 59 -2.51 3.13 12.55
C LYS A 59 -1.37 3.15 13.59
N SER A 60 -1.02 2.00 14.16
CA SER A 60 0.12 1.88 15.09
C SER A 60 1.43 2.35 14.45
N ASP A 61 1.61 2.03 13.17
CA ASP A 61 2.81 2.38 12.43
C ASP A 61 2.82 3.87 12.09
N CYS A 62 1.64 4.49 11.94
CA CYS A 62 1.52 5.95 11.83
C CYS A 62 2.00 6.64 13.11
N GLU A 63 1.61 6.15 14.29
CA GLU A 63 2.09 6.69 15.57
C GLU A 63 3.62 6.54 15.70
N LEU A 64 4.18 5.41 15.22
CA LEU A 64 5.63 5.23 15.12
C LEU A 64 6.27 6.24 14.15
N PHE A 65 5.66 6.47 12.99
CA PHE A 65 6.14 7.47 12.03
C PHE A 65 6.15 8.88 12.64
N GLU A 66 5.12 9.26 13.39
CA GLU A 66 5.07 10.53 14.09
C GLU A 66 6.18 10.66 15.13
N GLN A 67 6.46 9.61 15.90
CA GLN A 67 7.59 9.59 16.84
C GLN A 67 8.93 9.78 16.12
N GLN A 68 9.13 9.15 14.96
CA GLN A 68 10.34 9.33 14.14
C GLN A 68 10.45 10.76 13.61
N VAL A 69 9.36 11.36 13.13
CA VAL A 69 9.32 12.77 12.72
C VAL A 69 9.69 13.68 13.88
N SER A 70 9.10 13.47 15.05
CA SER A 70 9.40 14.26 16.26
C SER A 70 10.84 14.09 16.72
N ALA A 71 11.44 12.91 16.58
CA ALA A 71 12.85 12.69 16.89
C ALA A 71 13.75 13.43 15.89
N LEU A 72 13.50 13.30 14.58
CA LEU A 72 14.28 13.96 13.52
C LEU A 72 14.23 15.49 13.63
N LYS A 73 13.06 16.05 13.94
CA LYS A 73 12.88 17.50 14.16
C LYS A 73 13.66 18.06 15.35
N LYS A 74 14.21 17.22 16.24
CA LYS A 74 15.10 17.69 17.31
C LYS A 74 16.55 17.90 16.84
N PHE A 75 16.92 17.31 15.70
CA PHE A 75 18.27 17.35 15.16
C PHE A 75 18.41 18.27 13.94
N VAL A 76 17.30 18.74 13.38
CA VAL A 76 17.21 19.75 12.31
C VAL A 76 16.87 21.09 12.93
#